data_AF-A0A7W1Q964-F1
#
_entry.id   AF-A0A7W1Q964-F1
#
_cell.length_a   1.000
_cell.length_b   1.000
_cell.length_c   1.000
_cell.angle_alpha   90.00
_cell.angle_beta   90.00
_cell.angle_gamma   90.00
#
_symmetry.space_group_name_H-M   'P 1'
#
loop_
_entity.id
_entity.type
_entity.pdbx_description
1 polymer ?
#
loop_
_entity_poly.entity_id
_entity_poly.type
_entity_poly.pdbx_seq_one_letter_code
_entity_poly.pdbx_strand_id
1 'polypeptide(L)'
;MLEPGLDKHEWESWWQQFEEDIETSPAEALSELDRLTVQMLDARGYALDDPVVREGDEREVVAEYSAAHEITEAVEQSKDVSSEDIETAIDGYRALHDYLLVERGAP
;
A
#
# COMPACT_ATOMS: atom_id res chain seq x y z
N MET A 1 -1.67 2.52 -20.79
CA MET A 1 -1.41 3.89 -20.29
C MET A 1 -2.42 4.09 -19.18
N LEU A 2 -2.01 3.88 -17.92
CA LEU A 2 -2.87 4.23 -16.78
C LEU A 2 -2.94 5.74 -16.74
N GLU A 3 -4.14 6.27 -16.94
CA GLU A 3 -4.37 7.71 -16.99
C GLU A 3 -4.01 8.32 -15.63
N PRO A 4 -3.18 9.38 -15.58
CA PRO A 4 -2.80 10.06 -14.34
C PRO A 4 -4.01 10.79 -13.78
N GLY A 5 -4.89 10.06 -13.09
CA GLY A 5 -6.17 10.61 -12.68
C GLY A 5 -7.14 9.65 -12.00
N LEU A 6 -6.76 8.42 -11.63
CA LEU A 6 -7.67 7.48 -10.96
C LEU A 6 -8.28 8.11 -9.70
N ASP A 7 -9.55 8.55 -9.73
CA ASP A 7 -10.16 9.37 -8.69
C ASP A 7 -10.23 8.65 -7.33
N LYS A 8 -10.37 9.43 -6.23
CA LYS A 8 -10.51 8.87 -4.87
C LYS A 8 -11.51 7.70 -4.85
N HIS A 9 -12.63 7.88 -5.54
CA HIS A 9 -13.68 6.88 -5.70
C HIS A 9 -13.24 5.58 -6.40
N GLU A 10 -12.34 5.66 -7.37
CA GLU A 10 -11.83 4.46 -8.05
C GLU A 10 -10.92 3.68 -7.10
N TRP A 11 -9.99 4.34 -6.41
CA TRP A 11 -9.15 3.68 -5.41
C TRP A 11 -9.96 3.08 -4.26
N GLU A 12 -10.96 3.81 -3.74
CA GLU A 12 -11.88 3.28 -2.73
C GLU A 12 -12.67 2.08 -3.25
N SER A 13 -13.09 2.08 -4.52
CA SER A 13 -13.78 0.94 -5.12
C SER A 13 -12.86 -0.27 -5.22
N TRP A 14 -11.59 -0.09 -5.60
CA TRP A 14 -10.61 -1.18 -5.63
C TRP A 14 -10.36 -1.72 -4.23
N TRP A 15 -10.17 -0.86 -3.23
CA TRP A 15 -10.03 -1.28 -1.83
C TRP A 15 -11.21 -2.14 -1.35
N GLN A 16 -12.44 -1.71 -1.68
CA GLN A 16 -13.65 -2.46 -1.36
C GLN A 16 -13.72 -3.84 -2.02
N GLN A 17 -13.10 -4.03 -3.18
CA GLN A 17 -13.03 -5.35 -3.82
C GLN A 17 -12.11 -6.31 -3.06
N PHE A 18 -11.05 -5.79 -2.45
CA PHE A 18 -10.11 -6.60 -1.65
C PHE A 18 -10.60 -6.87 -0.23
N GLU A 19 -11.66 -6.20 0.24
CA GLU A 19 -12.17 -6.39 1.60
C GLU A 19 -12.63 -7.84 1.84
N GLU A 20 -13.24 -8.48 0.83
CA GLU A 20 -13.61 -9.91 0.87
C GLU A 20 -12.37 -10.82 0.86
N ASP A 21 -11.35 -10.48 0.07
CA ASP A 21 -10.09 -11.23 0.03
C ASP A 21 -9.30 -11.11 1.33
N ILE A 22 -9.33 -9.94 1.99
CA ILE A 22 -8.72 -9.73 3.30
C ILE A 22 -9.36 -10.65 4.35
N GLU A 23 -10.68 -10.83 4.31
CA GLU A 23 -11.39 -11.71 5.26
C GLU A 23 -11.19 -13.19 4.95
N THR A 24 -11.10 -13.56 3.67
CA THR A 24 -11.07 -14.97 3.23
C THR A 24 -9.66 -15.52 3.04
N SER A 25 -8.76 -14.70 2.51
CA SER A 25 -7.37 -15.03 2.16
C SER A 25 -6.44 -13.81 2.39
N PRO A 26 -6.19 -13.40 3.64
CA PRO A 26 -5.40 -12.19 3.94
C PRO A 26 -3.97 -12.23 3.39
N ALA A 27 -3.39 -13.43 3.28
CA ALA A 27 -2.08 -13.63 2.68
C ALA A 27 -2.07 -13.39 1.15
N GLU A 28 -3.14 -13.74 0.45
CA GLU A 28 -3.26 -13.48 -0.99
C GLU A 28 -3.62 -12.00 -1.24
N ALA A 29 -4.47 -11.43 -0.39
CA ALA A 29 -4.84 -10.02 -0.45
C ALA A 29 -3.63 -9.08 -0.26
N LEU A 30 -2.70 -9.44 0.62
CA LEU A 30 -1.47 -8.66 0.87
C LEU A 30 -0.72 -8.29 -0.41
N SER A 31 -0.53 -9.25 -1.31
CA SER A 31 0.18 -9.05 -2.57
C SER A 31 -0.58 -8.15 -3.54
N GLU A 32 -1.92 -8.17 -3.50
CA GLU A 32 -2.76 -7.24 -4.28
C GLU A 32 -2.71 -5.82 -3.69
N LEU A 33 -2.74 -5.69 -2.35
CA LEU A 33 -2.65 -4.42 -1.63
C LEU A 33 -1.29 -3.72 -1.85
N ASP A 34 -0.19 -4.48 -1.87
CA ASP A 34 1.13 -3.95 -2.21
C ASP A 34 1.14 -3.32 -3.61
N ARG A 35 0.65 -4.06 -4.62
CA ARG A 35 0.58 -3.56 -6.01
C ARG A 35 -0.27 -2.32 -6.15
N LEU A 36 -1.39 -2.24 -5.41
CA LEU A 36 -2.24 -1.06 -5.40
C LEU A 36 -1.49 0.15 -4.82
N THR A 37 -0.85 -0.06 -3.67
CA THR A 37 -0.12 0.97 -2.93
C THR A 37 1.07 1.51 -3.75
N VAL A 38 1.83 0.63 -4.41
CA VAL A 38 2.92 1.03 -5.33
C VAL A 38 2.41 1.93 -6.45
N GLN A 39 1.30 1.56 -7.10
CA GLN A 39 0.72 2.36 -8.18
C GLN A 39 0.26 3.73 -7.67
N MET A 40 -0.30 3.80 -6.46
CA MET A 40 -0.71 5.05 -5.83
C MET A 40 0.47 5.96 -5.45
N LEU A 41 1.58 5.37 -4.99
CA LEU A 41 2.80 6.07 -4.64
C LEU A 41 3.50 6.59 -5.91
N ASP A 42 3.62 5.76 -6.95
CA ASP A 42 4.18 6.16 -8.26
C ASP A 42 3.35 7.27 -8.92
N ALA A 43 2.02 7.15 -8.92
CA ALA A 43 1.12 8.16 -9.46
C ALA A 43 1.22 9.52 -8.76
N ARG A 44 1.67 9.55 -7.49
CA ARG A 44 1.91 10.77 -6.72
C ARG A 44 3.35 11.26 -6.78
N GLY A 45 4.25 10.52 -7.44
CA GLY A 45 5.65 10.89 -7.60
C GLY A 45 6.55 10.49 -6.42
N TYR A 46 6.09 9.60 -5.53
CA TYR A 46 6.94 9.05 -4.48
C TYR A 46 8.02 8.17 -5.11
N ALA A 47 9.28 8.57 -4.98
CA ALA A 47 10.40 7.76 -5.43
C ALA A 47 10.67 6.66 -4.40
N LEU A 48 10.13 5.45 -4.60
CA LEU A 48 10.36 4.29 -3.71
C LEU A 48 11.81 3.78 -3.76
N ASP A 49 12.49 3.96 -4.90
CA ASP A 49 13.86 3.53 -5.13
C ASP A 49 14.93 4.55 -4.70
N ASP A 50 14.56 5.81 -4.43
CA ASP A 50 15.52 6.86 -4.04
C ASP A 50 15.47 7.19 -2.53
N PRO A 51 16.38 6.62 -1.71
CA PRO A 51 16.42 6.87 -0.28
C PRO A 51 17.01 8.24 0.11
N VAL A 52 17.56 9.01 -0.84
CA VAL A 52 18.39 10.18 -0.55
C VAL A 52 17.58 11.48 -0.58
N VAL A 53 16.42 11.50 -1.25
CA VAL A 53 15.63 12.73 -1.50
C VAL A 53 14.51 12.98 -0.47
N ARG A 54 14.23 12.06 0.46
CA ARG A 54 13.02 12.14 1.30
C ARG A 54 13.20 13.05 2.53
N GLU A 55 12.42 14.12 2.63
CA GLU A 55 12.30 14.98 3.82
C GLU A 55 10.85 14.96 4.35
N GLY A 56 10.66 15.12 5.67
CA GLY A 56 9.33 15.18 6.29
C GLY A 56 8.49 13.90 6.11
N ASP A 57 7.19 14.09 5.86
CA ASP A 57 6.18 13.04 5.71
C ASP A 57 6.53 12.01 4.62
N GLU A 58 7.22 12.41 3.53
CA GLU A 58 7.59 11.48 2.45
C GLU A 58 8.48 10.34 2.94
N ARG A 59 9.34 10.61 3.95
CA ARG A 59 10.18 9.57 4.54
C ARG A 59 9.36 8.59 5.37
N GLU A 60 8.38 9.10 6.11
CA GLU A 60 7.52 8.29 6.96
C GLU A 60 6.63 7.38 6.11
N VAL A 61 6.03 7.92 5.05
CA VAL A 61 5.24 7.16 4.07
C VAL A 61 6.04 6.02 3.46
N VAL A 62 7.28 6.27 3.02
CA VAL A 62 8.08 5.20 2.40
C VAL A 62 8.60 4.20 3.43
N ALA A 63 8.89 4.62 4.66
CA ALA A 63 9.28 3.71 5.73
C ALA A 63 8.14 2.75 6.08
N GLU A 64 6.91 3.27 6.20
CA GLU A 64 5.70 2.49 6.44
C GLU A 64 5.44 1.51 5.28
N TYR A 65 5.52 2.00 4.04
CA TYR A 65 5.39 1.15 2.85
C TYR A 65 6.42 0.01 2.84
N SER A 66 7.68 0.34 3.11
CA SER A 66 8.76 -0.65 3.11
C SER A 66 8.54 -1.74 4.17
N ALA A 67 8.06 -1.37 5.37
CA ALA A 67 7.78 -2.35 6.42
C ALA A 67 6.66 -3.34 6.02
N ALA A 68 5.57 -2.83 5.45
CA ALA A 68 4.48 -3.69 4.95
C ALA A 68 4.93 -4.53 3.73
N HIS A 69 5.76 -3.96 2.87
CA HIS A 69 6.32 -4.63 1.70
C HIS A 69 7.22 -5.81 2.11
N GLU A 70 8.08 -5.64 3.11
CA GLU A 70 8.95 -6.72 3.61
C GLU A 70 8.16 -7.94 4.09
N ILE A 71 7.02 -7.72 4.75
CA ILE A 71 6.11 -8.79 5.20
C ILE A 71 5.45 -9.45 3.99
N THR A 72 5.00 -8.66 3.02
CA THR A 72 4.38 -9.16 1.78
C THR A 72 5.36 -10.04 1.00
N GLU A 73 6.61 -9.59 0.84
CA GLU A 73 7.67 -10.37 0.21
C GLU A 73 7.97 -11.67 0.98
N ALA A 74 7.89 -11.65 2.31
CA ALA A 74 8.07 -12.85 3.12
C ALA A 74 6.94 -13.87 2.87
N VAL A 75 5.69 -13.41 2.79
CA VAL A 75 4.52 -14.24 2.46
C VAL A 75 4.65 -14.83 1.05
N GLU A 76 4.99 -14.02 0.05
CA GLU A 76 5.21 -14.45 -1.34
C GLU A 76 6.34 -15.49 -1.45
N GLN A 77 7.40 -15.32 -0.67
CA GLN A 77 8.51 -16.29 -0.56
C GLN A 77 8.13 -17.55 0.23
N SER A 78 6.86 -17.71 0.63
CA SER A 78 6.35 -18.81 1.44
C SER A 78 7.14 -18.99 2.75
N LYS A 79 7.63 -17.89 3.33
CA LYS A 79 8.24 -17.91 4.65
C LYS A 79 7.16 -18.09 5.71
N ASP A 80 7.56 -18.59 6.87
CA ASP A 80 6.69 -18.67 8.04
C ASP A 80 6.45 -17.24 8.56
N VAL A 81 5.30 -16.68 8.21
CA VAL A 81 4.84 -15.34 8.62
C VAL A 81 3.61 -15.52 9.50
N SER A 82 3.59 -14.84 10.64
CA SER A 82 2.47 -14.96 11.58
C SER A 82 1.24 -14.24 11.04
N SER A 83 0.05 -14.68 11.44
CA SER A 83 -1.20 -13.95 11.16
C SER A 83 -1.14 -12.51 11.70
N GLU A 84 -0.48 -12.30 12.83
CA GLU A 84 -0.30 -10.97 13.45
C GLU A 84 0.58 -10.04 12.58
N ASP A 85 1.62 -10.58 11.93
CA ASP A 85 2.46 -9.84 10.98
C ASP A 85 1.67 -9.49 9.72
N ILE A 86 0.86 -10.43 9.22
CA ILE A 86 -0.03 -10.22 8.08
C ILE A 86 -1.03 -9.10 8.36
N GLU A 87 -1.69 -9.13 9.52
CA GLU A 87 -2.62 -8.08 9.95
C GLU A 87 -1.91 -6.73 10.07
N THR A 88 -0.70 -6.71 10.61
CA THR A 88 0.13 -5.49 10.71
C THR A 88 0.42 -4.89 9.33
N ALA A 89 0.80 -5.71 8.35
CA ALA A 89 1.06 -5.25 7.00
C ALA A 89 -0.22 -4.73 6.30
N ILE A 90 -1.36 -5.37 6.51
CA ILE A 90 -2.66 -4.91 5.99
C ILE A 90 -3.02 -3.55 6.59
N ASP A 91 -2.82 -3.34 7.91
CA ASP A 91 -3.07 -2.06 8.57
C ASP A 91 -2.13 -0.96 8.04
N GLY A 92 -0.85 -1.28 7.82
CA GLY A 92 0.12 -0.38 7.20
C GLY A 92 -0.32 0.07 5.79
N TYR A 93 -0.74 -0.87 4.93
CA TYR A 93 -1.29 -0.52 3.61
C TYR A 93 -2.56 0.31 3.70
N ARG A 94 -3.44 0.03 4.69
CA ARG A 94 -4.67 0.80 4.90
C ARG A 94 -4.38 2.24 5.32
N ALA A 95 -3.43 2.43 6.24
CA ALA A 95 -3.00 3.74 6.69
C ALA A 95 -2.39 4.56 5.54
N LEU A 96 -1.53 3.93 4.73
CA LEU A 96 -0.97 4.54 3.53
C LEU A 96 -2.06 4.92 2.54
N HIS A 97 -2.98 4.01 2.24
CA HIS A 97 -4.08 4.27 1.33
C HIS A 97 -4.92 5.47 1.79
N ASP A 98 -5.33 5.52 3.06
CA ASP A 98 -6.10 6.65 3.61
C ASP A 98 -5.33 7.97 3.53
N TYR A 99 -4.07 7.99 3.96
CA TYR A 99 -3.19 9.16 3.88
C TYR A 99 -3.08 9.68 2.45
N LEU A 100 -2.81 8.77 1.52
CA LEU A 100 -2.68 9.06 0.10
C LEU A 100 -4.00 9.62 -0.46
N LEU A 101 -5.16 9.07 -0.09
CA LEU A 101 -6.47 9.59 -0.51
C LEU A 101 -6.73 11.01 0.02
N VAL A 102 -6.32 11.31 1.26
CA VAL A 102 -6.46 12.65 1.86
C VAL A 102 -5.58 13.68 1.15
N GLU A 103 -4.31 13.36 0.87
CA GLU A 103 -3.37 14.26 0.18
C GLU A 103 -3.85 14.68 -1.22
N ARG A 104 -4.56 13.80 -1.94
CA ARG A 104 -5.17 14.15 -3.25
C ARG A 104 -6.37 15.11 -3.12
N GLY A 105 -6.97 15.19 -1.93
CA GLY A 105 -8.06 16.11 -1.63
C GLY A 105 -7.60 17.54 -1.29
N ALA A 106 -6.30 17.78 -1.15
CA ALA A 106 -5.75 19.12 -0.95
C ALA A 106 -5.88 19.94 -2.27
N PRO A 107 -6.54 21.11 -2.24
CA PRO A 107 -6.85 21.92 -3.43
C PRO A 107 -5.66 22.66 -4.05
#